data_AF-A0A2S3Y5D7-F1
#
_entry.id   AF-A0A2S3Y5D7-F1
#
_cell.length_a   1.000
_cell.length_b   1.000
_cell.length_c   1.000
_cell.angle_alpha   90.00
_cell.angle_beta   90.00
_cell.angle_gamma   90.00
#
_symmetry.space_group_name_H-M   'P 1'
#
loop_
_entity.id
_entity.type
_entity.pdbx_description
1 polymer ?
#
loop_
_entity_poly.entity_id
_entity_poly.type
_entity_poly.pdbx_seq_one_letter_code
_entity_poly.pdbx_strand_id
1 'polypeptide(L)'
;MAGGPPFDLTVSHEGLTALVRAIRREEDGKLLRKELAKNMRDALRPGAAMAKSGIMSMPSAGTGMGPSLRAGIAKKIRPEVKLGGRWTGARVKAFKTPGLRGFANAPKRTNRRDGGWRTLTYGREPWRTQVGKRQWFDEAFENDAALHRAAVYEAMESMARRLAARGR
;
A
#
# COMPACT_ATOMS: atom_id res chain seq x y z
N MET A 1 23.38 -5.17 1.86
CA MET A 1 22.17 -6.01 1.69
C MET A 1 20.92 -5.22 2.10
N ALA A 2 20.35 -4.43 1.18
CA ALA A 2 19.28 -3.48 1.52
C ALA A 2 17.90 -4.16 1.49
N GLY A 3 17.31 -4.35 2.67
CA GLY A 3 15.94 -4.86 2.87
C GLY A 3 14.86 -3.85 2.46
N GLY A 4 14.72 -3.62 1.16
CA GLY A 4 13.59 -2.88 0.60
C GLY A 4 12.25 -3.62 0.83
N PRO A 5 11.12 -2.89 0.86
CA PRO A 5 9.80 -3.52 0.92
C PRO A 5 9.56 -4.37 -0.35
N PRO A 6 8.79 -5.47 -0.23
CA PRO A 6 8.72 -6.48 -1.29
C PRO A 6 8.03 -6.01 -2.58
N PHE A 7 7.20 -4.94 -2.54
CA PHE A 7 6.49 -4.38 -3.69
C PHE A 7 6.32 -2.85 -3.52
N ASP A 8 6.36 -2.11 -4.63
CA ASP A 8 6.34 -0.64 -4.65
C ASP A 8 5.69 -0.11 -5.95
N LEU A 9 4.57 0.61 -5.84
CA LEU A 9 4.03 1.43 -6.94
C LEU A 9 4.49 2.87 -6.69
N THR A 10 5.40 3.38 -7.52
CA THR A 10 6.05 4.69 -7.28
C THR A 10 5.53 5.73 -8.28
N VAL A 11 5.16 6.92 -7.79
CA VAL A 11 4.83 8.10 -8.61
C VAL A 11 6.00 9.09 -8.53
N SER A 12 6.41 9.63 -9.68
CA SER A 12 7.73 10.24 -9.94
C SER A 12 8.07 11.50 -9.11
N HIS A 13 9.37 11.81 -9.08
CA HIS A 13 10.11 12.41 -7.96
C HIS A 13 10.28 13.95 -8.02
N GLU A 14 10.26 14.53 -9.22
CA GLU A 14 10.74 15.92 -9.43
C GLU A 14 9.69 16.97 -9.12
N GLY A 15 8.47 16.85 -9.67
CA GLY A 15 7.37 17.78 -9.41
C GLY A 15 6.96 17.83 -7.94
N LEU A 16 6.97 16.68 -7.25
CA LEU A 16 6.68 16.61 -5.82
C LEU A 16 7.74 17.35 -4.97
N THR A 17 9.01 17.25 -5.36
CA THR A 17 10.10 17.92 -4.64
C THR A 17 10.01 19.43 -4.80
N ALA A 18 9.73 19.92 -6.01
CA ALA A 18 9.49 21.34 -6.28
C ALA A 18 8.28 21.86 -5.50
N LEU A 19 7.16 21.13 -5.51
CA LEU A 19 5.96 21.49 -4.75
C LEU A 19 6.22 21.56 -3.24
N VAL A 20 6.94 20.59 -2.68
CA VAL A 20 7.30 20.59 -1.25
C VAL A 20 8.24 21.75 -0.91
N ARG A 21 9.13 22.15 -1.83
CA ARG A 21 9.98 23.35 -1.66
C ARG A 21 9.14 24.63 -1.69
N ALA A 22 8.16 24.74 -2.57
CA ALA A 22 7.24 25.88 -2.61
C ALA A 22 6.44 25.98 -1.30
N ILE A 23 5.84 24.86 -0.86
CA ILE A 23 5.12 24.77 0.43
C ILE A 23 5.98 25.23 1.62
N ARG A 24 7.30 25.01 1.61
CA ARG A 24 8.19 25.43 2.70
C ARG A 24 8.36 26.94 2.81
N ARG A 25 8.11 27.69 1.74
CA ARG A 25 8.25 29.15 1.71
C ARG A 25 7.03 29.87 2.28
N GLU A 26 5.90 29.18 2.35
CA GLU A 26 4.66 29.68 2.95
C GLU A 26 4.73 29.70 4.47
N GLU A 27 4.14 30.72 5.09
CA GLU A 27 4.04 30.85 6.55
C GLU A 27 3.29 29.65 7.18
N ASP A 28 2.24 29.15 6.51
CA ASP A 28 1.46 27.98 6.92
C ASP A 28 1.98 26.65 6.33
N GLY A 29 3.22 26.61 5.85
CA GLY A 29 3.80 25.48 5.11
C GLY A 29 3.74 24.11 5.82
N LYS A 30 3.73 24.09 7.15
CA LYS A 30 3.56 22.86 7.95
C LYS A 30 2.15 22.29 7.80
N LEU A 31 1.13 23.15 7.76
CA LEU A 31 -0.27 22.75 7.57
C LEU A 31 -0.48 22.26 6.14
N LEU A 32 -0.02 23.01 5.15
CA LEU A 32 -0.10 22.63 3.73
C LEU A 32 0.58 21.29 3.45
N ARG A 33 1.73 21.01 4.08
CA ARG A 33 2.40 19.71 3.94
C ARG A 33 1.57 18.56 4.52
N LYS A 34 0.95 18.76 5.68
CA LYS A 34 0.06 17.75 6.28
C LYS A 34 -1.15 17.50 5.39
N GLU A 35 -1.70 18.56 4.80
CA GLU A 35 -2.82 18.53 3.89
C GLU A 35 -2.47 17.79 2.59
N LEU A 36 -1.36 18.14 1.92
CA LEU A 36 -0.89 17.43 0.73
C LEU A 36 -0.72 15.93 1.02
N ALA A 37 -0.08 15.58 2.14
CA ALA A 37 0.07 14.19 2.54
C ALA A 37 -1.28 13.49 2.79
N LYS A 38 -2.28 14.21 3.29
CA LYS A 38 -3.64 13.70 3.49
C LYS A 38 -4.33 13.49 2.14
N ASN A 39 -4.31 14.48 1.25
CA ASN A 39 -4.95 14.41 -0.06
C ASN A 39 -4.37 13.25 -0.90
N MET A 40 -3.04 13.09 -0.92
CA MET A 40 -2.40 11.95 -1.59
C MET A 40 -2.76 10.60 -0.96
N ARG A 41 -2.89 10.52 0.37
CA ARG A 41 -3.36 9.30 1.05
C ARG A 41 -4.80 8.99 0.69
N ASP A 42 -5.63 10.01 0.61
CA ASP A 42 -7.07 9.91 0.34
C ASP A 42 -7.31 9.48 -1.11
N ALA A 43 -6.53 10.01 -2.06
CA ALA A 43 -6.49 9.56 -3.46
C ALA A 43 -6.16 8.07 -3.62
N LEU A 44 -5.33 7.51 -2.73
CA LEU A 44 -4.95 6.09 -2.74
C LEU A 44 -5.87 5.19 -1.89
N ARG A 45 -6.85 5.73 -1.17
CA ARG A 45 -7.80 4.92 -0.38
C ARG A 45 -8.58 3.91 -1.23
N PRO A 46 -9.08 4.25 -2.44
CA PRO A 46 -9.77 3.29 -3.29
C PRO A 46 -8.89 2.08 -3.63
N GLY A 47 -7.62 2.31 -3.98
CA GLY A 47 -6.67 1.23 -4.24
C GLY A 47 -6.41 0.36 -3.00
N ALA A 48 -6.26 0.98 -1.83
CA ALA A 48 -6.12 0.23 -0.58
C ALA A 48 -7.40 -0.58 -0.23
N ALA A 49 -8.59 -0.08 -0.55
CA ALA A 49 -9.86 -0.79 -0.36
C ALA A 49 -9.98 -1.98 -1.32
N MET A 50 -9.60 -1.80 -2.59
CA MET A 50 -9.53 -2.86 -3.59
C MET A 50 -8.62 -4.00 -3.13
N ALA A 51 -7.40 -3.69 -2.71
CA ALA A 51 -6.45 -4.69 -2.18
C ALA A 51 -6.98 -5.42 -0.94
N LYS A 52 -7.69 -4.70 -0.04
CA LYS A 52 -8.36 -5.31 1.12
C LYS A 52 -9.47 -6.27 0.70
N SER A 53 -10.30 -5.87 -0.27
CA SER A 53 -11.34 -6.74 -0.83
C SER A 53 -10.72 -7.98 -1.50
N GLY A 54 -9.64 -7.76 -2.26
CA GLY A 54 -8.84 -8.81 -2.89
C GLY A 54 -8.41 -9.89 -1.90
N ILE A 55 -7.70 -9.52 -0.82
CA ILE A 55 -7.26 -10.53 0.16
C ILE A 55 -8.43 -11.20 0.89
N MET A 56 -9.51 -10.45 1.16
CA MET A 56 -10.70 -10.99 1.82
C MET A 56 -11.44 -12.01 0.94
N SER A 57 -11.38 -11.86 -0.38
CA SER A 57 -11.96 -12.82 -1.34
C SER A 57 -11.13 -14.09 -1.55
N MET A 58 -9.93 -14.20 -0.96
CA MET A 58 -9.13 -15.43 -1.02
C MET A 58 -9.89 -16.59 -0.36
N PRO A 59 -9.93 -17.79 -0.99
CA PRO A 59 -10.53 -18.97 -0.37
C PRO A 59 -9.92 -19.26 1.00
N SER A 60 -10.75 -19.63 1.97
CA SER A 60 -10.33 -19.95 3.33
C SER A 60 -10.82 -21.35 3.70
N ALA A 61 -9.89 -22.29 3.82
CA ALA A 61 -10.15 -23.62 4.37
C ALA A 61 -9.72 -23.65 5.84
N GLY A 62 -10.69 -23.72 6.76
CA GLY A 62 -10.46 -23.92 8.19
C GLY A 62 -11.44 -23.19 9.11
N THR A 63 -11.91 -23.90 10.13
CA THR A 63 -12.74 -23.43 11.25
C THR A 63 -11.82 -23.05 12.42
N GLY A 64 -11.41 -21.79 12.54
CA GLY A 64 -10.46 -21.39 13.59
C GLY A 64 -10.92 -20.17 14.39
N MET A 65 -10.97 -20.31 15.72
CA MET A 65 -11.29 -19.27 16.73
C MET A 65 -10.20 -18.19 16.91
N GLY A 66 -9.45 -17.84 15.85
CA GLY A 66 -8.39 -16.81 15.91
C GLY A 66 -8.52 -15.79 14.78
N PRO A 67 -7.88 -14.60 14.86
CA PRO A 67 -7.96 -13.59 13.81
C PRO A 67 -7.63 -14.22 12.47
N SER A 68 -8.53 -14.04 11.50
CA SER A 68 -8.37 -14.68 10.19
C SER A 68 -7.12 -14.13 9.51
N LEU A 69 -6.36 -15.01 8.86
CA LEU A 69 -5.15 -14.65 8.10
C LEU A 69 -5.43 -13.45 7.16
N ARG A 70 -6.58 -13.51 6.47
CA ARG A 70 -7.06 -12.48 5.55
C ARG A 70 -7.29 -11.14 6.25
N ALA A 71 -8.02 -11.14 7.37
CA ALA A 71 -8.27 -9.90 8.12
C ALA A 71 -6.98 -9.32 8.73
N GLY A 72 -6.06 -10.18 9.18
CA GLY A 72 -4.75 -9.76 9.68
C GLY A 72 -3.91 -9.05 8.62
N ILE A 73 -3.90 -9.58 7.39
CA ILE A 73 -3.25 -8.96 6.23
C ILE A 73 -3.99 -7.66 5.84
N ALA A 74 -5.32 -7.70 5.71
CA ALA A 74 -6.13 -6.55 5.31
C ALA A 74 -5.93 -5.33 6.22
N LYS A 75 -5.83 -5.54 7.54
CA LYS A 75 -5.53 -4.48 8.53
C LYS A 75 -4.18 -3.82 8.32
N LYS A 76 -3.23 -4.49 7.67
CA LYS A 76 -1.88 -3.98 7.38
C LYS A 76 -1.75 -3.40 5.97
N ILE A 77 -2.81 -3.38 5.17
CA ILE A 77 -2.84 -2.69 3.87
C ILE A 77 -3.19 -1.23 4.10
N ARG A 78 -2.28 -0.32 3.74
CA ARG A 78 -2.50 1.13 3.86
C ARG A 78 -1.72 1.93 2.82
N PRO A 79 -2.22 3.10 2.42
CA PRO A 79 -1.43 4.09 1.70
C PRO A 79 -0.26 4.60 2.55
N GLU A 80 0.90 4.76 1.93
CA GLU A 80 2.11 5.37 2.49
C GLU A 80 2.49 6.56 1.60
N VAL A 81 2.66 7.73 2.22
CA VAL A 81 3.06 8.95 1.51
C VAL A 81 4.31 9.50 2.17
N LYS A 82 5.29 9.86 1.36
CA LYS A 82 6.55 10.44 1.82
C LYS A 82 6.88 11.67 0.98
N LEU A 83 7.04 12.80 1.66
CA LEU A 83 7.28 14.11 1.05
C LEU A 83 8.75 14.56 1.16
N GLY A 84 9.67 13.65 1.49
CA GLY A 84 11.11 13.94 1.63
C GLY A 84 11.93 12.74 2.12
N GLY A 85 13.25 12.78 1.93
CA GLY A 85 14.20 11.71 2.31
C GLY A 85 14.62 10.83 1.12
N ARG A 86 15.17 9.64 1.38
CA ARG A 86 15.71 8.71 0.34
C ARG A 86 14.70 8.35 -0.76
N TRP A 87 13.40 8.43 -0.46
CA TRP A 87 12.35 8.29 -1.46
C TRP A 87 11.25 9.31 -1.18
N THR A 88 10.56 9.76 -2.21
CA THR A 88 9.42 10.66 -2.17
C THR A 88 8.36 10.13 -3.13
N GLY A 89 7.10 10.29 -2.78
CA GLY A 89 5.97 9.76 -3.54
C GLY A 89 4.87 9.21 -2.64
N ALA A 90 3.89 8.56 -3.28
CA ALA A 90 2.77 7.91 -2.64
C ALA A 90 2.61 6.49 -3.21
N ARG A 91 2.31 5.51 -2.34
CA ARG A 91 2.14 4.11 -2.70
C ARG A 91 1.12 3.41 -1.80
N VAL A 92 0.50 2.32 -2.27
CA VAL A 92 -0.25 1.40 -1.41
C VAL A 92 0.67 0.26 -0.99
N LYS A 93 0.66 -0.13 0.29
CA LYS A 93 1.57 -1.15 0.81
C LYS A 93 0.89 -2.11 1.78
N ALA A 94 1.18 -3.39 1.61
CA ALA A 94 0.86 -4.43 2.59
C ALA A 94 2.05 -4.67 3.54
N PHE A 95 1.94 -4.23 4.79
CA PHE A 95 3.03 -4.33 5.77
C PHE A 95 3.15 -5.75 6.36
N LYS A 96 4.37 -6.10 6.83
CA LYS A 96 4.61 -7.35 7.56
C LYS A 96 3.67 -7.49 8.77
N THR A 97 3.32 -8.73 9.08
CA THR A 97 2.35 -9.12 10.10
C THR A 97 3.00 -10.00 11.18
N PRO A 98 3.98 -9.50 11.97
CA PRO A 98 4.80 -10.32 12.87
C PRO A 98 3.98 -11.12 13.90
N GLY A 99 2.87 -10.56 14.39
CA GLY A 99 1.99 -11.24 15.35
C GLY A 99 0.93 -12.17 14.74
N LEU A 100 0.88 -12.34 13.42
CA LEU A 100 -0.17 -13.11 12.77
C LEU A 100 0.22 -14.59 12.70
N ARG A 101 -0.04 -15.35 13.77
CA ARG A 101 0.20 -16.81 13.84
C ARG A 101 1.63 -17.22 13.48
N GLY A 102 2.63 -16.44 13.92
CA GLY A 102 4.04 -16.65 13.54
C GLY A 102 4.36 -16.38 12.06
N PHE A 103 3.41 -15.85 11.29
CA PHE A 103 3.51 -15.67 9.85
C PHE A 103 3.80 -14.21 9.47
N ALA A 104 5.00 -13.73 9.82
CA ALA A 104 5.39 -12.33 9.63
C ALA A 104 5.32 -11.83 8.18
N ASN A 105 5.61 -12.72 7.21
CA ASN A 105 5.63 -12.40 5.78
C ASN A 105 4.35 -12.84 5.05
N ALA A 106 3.23 -12.94 5.77
CA ALA A 106 1.96 -13.40 5.24
C ALA A 106 1.55 -12.71 3.92
N PRO A 107 1.55 -11.36 3.82
CA PRO A 107 1.15 -10.69 2.57
C PRO A 107 2.02 -11.09 1.37
N LYS A 108 3.34 -11.21 1.56
CA LYS A 108 4.24 -11.62 0.48
C LYS A 108 3.95 -13.06 0.04
N ARG A 109 3.64 -13.95 0.98
CA ARG A 109 3.45 -15.38 0.72
C ARG A 109 2.08 -15.66 0.08
N THR A 110 1.05 -14.92 0.48
CA THR A 110 -0.29 -15.02 -0.13
C THR A 110 -0.38 -14.36 -1.50
N ASN A 111 0.57 -13.50 -1.87
CA ASN A 111 0.64 -12.85 -3.19
C ASN A 111 1.61 -13.55 -4.16
N ARG A 112 2.28 -14.65 -3.76
CA ARG A 112 3.18 -15.36 -4.67
C ARG A 112 2.41 -15.97 -5.83
N ARG A 113 2.87 -15.70 -7.05
CA ARG A 113 2.37 -16.31 -8.29
C ARG A 113 2.55 -17.83 -8.32
N ASP A 114 3.70 -18.29 -7.82
CA ASP A 114 4.14 -19.69 -7.86
C ASP A 114 4.68 -20.19 -6.50
N GLY A 115 4.58 -21.51 -6.29
CA GLY A 115 5.24 -22.22 -5.19
C GLY A 115 4.59 -22.11 -3.80
N GLY A 116 3.52 -21.31 -3.64
CA GLY A 116 2.72 -21.25 -2.41
C GLY A 116 3.53 -21.05 -1.11
N TRP A 117 3.00 -21.53 0.01
CA TRP A 117 3.72 -21.68 1.27
C TRP A 117 3.33 -22.97 1.99
N ARG A 118 4.29 -23.57 2.71
CA ARG A 118 4.03 -24.77 3.52
C ARG A 118 3.25 -24.38 4.78
N THR A 119 2.20 -25.14 5.07
CA THR A 119 1.41 -25.05 6.30
C THR A 119 1.31 -26.42 6.94
N LEU A 120 1.28 -26.45 8.26
CA LEU A 120 1.00 -27.68 9.00
C LEU A 120 -0.48 -28.03 8.82
N THR A 121 -0.75 -29.28 8.48
CA THR A 121 -2.09 -29.86 8.56
C THR A 121 -2.31 -30.36 9.99
N TYR A 122 -3.50 -30.16 10.55
CA TYR A 122 -3.84 -30.85 11.79
C TYR A 122 -4.00 -32.34 11.47
N GLY A 123 -3.04 -33.19 11.87
CA GLY A 123 -3.06 -34.64 11.61
C GLY A 123 -1.73 -35.24 11.12
N ARG A 124 -1.79 -36.53 10.73
CA ARG A 124 -0.64 -37.43 10.49
C ARG A 124 0.25 -37.08 9.29
N GLU A 125 -0.19 -36.24 8.35
CA GLU A 125 0.67 -35.71 7.28
C GLU A 125 1.18 -34.30 7.62
N PRO A 126 2.49 -34.11 7.81
CA PRO A 126 2.99 -32.95 8.54
C PRO A 126 2.94 -31.65 7.73
N TRP A 127 2.83 -31.66 6.41
CA TRP A 127 2.90 -30.44 5.61
C TRP A 127 2.04 -30.48 4.34
N ARG A 128 1.23 -29.44 4.14
CA ARG A 128 0.58 -29.16 2.85
C ARG A 128 1.06 -27.84 2.26
N THR A 129 1.11 -27.75 0.94
CA THR A 129 1.35 -26.48 0.23
C THR A 129 0.02 -25.75 0.06
N GLN A 130 -0.08 -24.55 0.64
CA GLN A 130 -1.20 -23.66 0.42
C GLN A 130 -0.80 -22.61 -0.62
N VAL A 131 -1.64 -22.43 -1.63
CA VAL A 131 -1.46 -21.40 -2.66
C VAL A 131 -2.35 -20.21 -2.32
N GLY A 132 -1.81 -19.01 -2.53
CA GLY A 132 -2.57 -17.77 -2.33
C GLY A 132 -3.51 -17.50 -3.49
N LYS A 133 -4.30 -16.44 -3.37
CA LYS A 133 -5.08 -15.93 -4.51
C LYS A 133 -4.13 -15.21 -5.47
N ARG A 134 -4.24 -15.46 -6.77
CA ARG A 134 -3.63 -14.60 -7.79
C ARG A 134 -4.42 -13.30 -7.88
N GLN A 135 -3.78 -12.18 -8.21
CA GLN A 135 -4.48 -10.89 -8.43
C GLN A 135 -5.24 -10.34 -7.21
N TRP A 136 -4.69 -10.44 -6.00
CA TRP A 136 -5.25 -9.67 -4.88
C TRP A 136 -4.47 -8.40 -4.54
N PHE A 137 -3.20 -8.30 -4.96
CA PHE A 137 -2.36 -7.11 -4.75
C PHE A 137 -1.69 -6.65 -6.05
N ASP A 138 -0.51 -7.18 -6.42
CA ASP A 138 0.29 -6.62 -7.52
C ASP A 138 -0.45 -6.65 -8.86
N GLU A 139 -0.84 -7.84 -9.31
CA GLU A 139 -1.58 -8.02 -10.57
C GLU A 139 -2.97 -7.35 -10.51
N ALA A 140 -3.52 -7.08 -9.31
CA ALA A 140 -4.78 -6.35 -9.18
C ALA A 140 -4.64 -4.87 -9.56
N PHE A 141 -3.44 -4.30 -9.37
CA PHE A 141 -3.15 -2.92 -9.71
C PHE A 141 -2.68 -2.74 -11.16
N GLU A 142 -2.39 -3.81 -11.92
CA GLU A 142 -1.87 -3.68 -13.29
C GLU A 142 -2.82 -2.90 -14.20
N ASN A 143 -4.13 -3.13 -14.09
CA ASN A 143 -5.15 -2.46 -14.91
C ASN A 143 -5.50 -1.05 -14.39
N ASP A 144 -5.38 -0.81 -13.08
CA ASP A 144 -5.82 0.44 -12.43
C ASP A 144 -4.66 1.38 -12.04
N ALA A 145 -3.41 1.00 -12.35
CA ALA A 145 -2.23 1.79 -12.02
C ALA A 145 -2.27 3.20 -12.60
N ALA A 146 -2.80 3.37 -13.81
CA ALA A 146 -2.95 4.68 -14.45
C ALA A 146 -3.94 5.57 -13.68
N LEU A 147 -5.09 5.03 -13.29
CA LEU A 147 -6.12 5.72 -12.54
C LEU A 147 -5.60 6.23 -11.19
N HIS A 148 -4.95 5.36 -10.41
CA HIS A 148 -4.42 5.75 -9.11
C HIS A 148 -3.26 6.76 -9.21
N ARG A 149 -2.44 6.67 -10.26
CA ARG A 149 -1.42 7.69 -10.55
C ARG A 149 -2.05 9.04 -10.86
N ALA A 150 -3.07 9.07 -11.72
CA ALA A 150 -3.79 10.29 -12.07
C ALA A 150 -4.40 10.96 -10.83
N ALA A 151 -5.06 10.19 -9.95
CA ALA A 151 -5.65 10.73 -8.72
C ALA A 151 -4.59 11.37 -7.78
N VAL A 152 -3.39 10.78 -7.69
CA VAL A 152 -2.28 11.38 -6.92
C VAL A 152 -1.77 12.66 -7.58
N TYR A 153 -1.66 12.69 -8.91
CA TYR A 153 -1.26 13.89 -9.65
C TYR A 153 -2.28 15.02 -9.49
N GLU A 154 -3.57 14.72 -9.56
CA GLU A 154 -4.64 15.70 -9.34
C GLU A 154 -4.56 16.30 -7.93
N ALA A 155 -4.28 15.48 -6.90
CA ALA A 155 -4.07 15.98 -5.54
C ALA A 155 -2.85 16.91 -5.43
N MET A 156 -1.78 16.64 -6.18
CA MET A 156 -0.60 17.52 -6.26
C MET A 156 -0.91 18.81 -7.01
N GLU A 157 -1.62 18.73 -8.13
CA GLU A 157 -1.97 19.86 -8.98
C GLU A 157 -2.95 20.80 -8.27
N SER A 158 -3.95 20.28 -7.57
CA SER A 158 -4.87 21.06 -6.73
C SER A 158 -4.11 21.91 -5.71
N MET A 159 -3.12 21.32 -5.03
CA MET A 159 -2.26 22.04 -4.09
C MET A 159 -1.38 23.09 -4.80
N ALA A 160 -0.83 22.77 -5.97
CA ALA A 160 -0.04 23.70 -6.75
C ALA A 160 -0.87 24.93 -7.21
N ARG A 161 -2.09 24.71 -7.70
CA ARG A 161 -3.02 25.80 -8.09
C ARG A 161 -3.36 26.68 -6.90
N ARG A 162 -3.59 26.10 -5.72
CA ARG A 162 -3.86 26.85 -4.49
C ARG A 162 -2.67 27.74 -4.08
N LEU A 163 -1.44 27.24 -4.18
CA LEU A 163 -0.24 28.05 -3.93
C LEU A 163 -0.12 29.18 -4.96
N ALA A 164 -0.33 28.89 -6.24
CA ALA A 164 -0.27 29.89 -7.30
C ALA A 164 -1.31 31.00 -7.15
N ALA A 165 -2.50 30.67 -6.62
CA ALA A 165 -3.55 31.65 -6.33
C ALA A 165 -3.24 32.56 -5.13
N ARG A 166 -2.34 32.14 -4.23
CA ARG A 166 -1.90 32.92 -3.05
C ARG A 166 -0.75 33.88 -3.36
N GLY A 167 0.06 33.56 -4.38
CA GLY A 167 1.19 34.38 -4.82
C GLY A 167 0.83 35.48 -5.83
N ARG A 168 -0.46 35.68 -6.13
CA ARG A 168 -0.99 36.82 -6.89
C ARG A 168 -1.68 37.77 -5.93
#